data_AF-A0A4D6LQX8-F1
#
_entry.id   AF-A0A4D6LQX8-F1
#
_cell.length_a   1.000
_cell.length_b   1.000
_cell.length_c   1.000
_cell.angle_alpha   90.00
_cell.angle_beta   90.00
_cell.angle_gamma   90.00
#
_symmetry.space_group_name_H-M   'P 1'
#
loop_
_entity.id
_entity.type
_entity.pdbx_description
1 polymer ?
#
loop_
_entity_poly.entity_id
_entity_poly.type
_entity_poly.pdbx_seq_one_letter_code
_entity_poly.pdbx_strand_id
1 'polypeptide(L)'
;MARSKRRRSGIAASHVRPKMIFQPILEDGVFRFDCSVKDREAASPSISFLNGKDRDTPISTEKVPVYNPTFEIRLEQQIVKLELPVGSSLYGTGEVSGQLERTGQRVFTWNTDAWGYGSGNTSLYQSHPWVLAVLPSGEGLGILADTTRRCEVL
;
A
#
# COMPACT_ATOMS: atom_id res chain seq x y z
N MET A 1 59.20 -7.14 -4.07
CA MET A 1 58.13 -6.80 -3.10
C MET A 1 56.81 -6.67 -3.89
N ALA A 2 56.05 -7.75 -4.02
CA ALA A 2 54.84 -7.79 -4.88
C ALA A 2 53.58 -7.50 -4.05
N ARG A 3 52.83 -6.43 -4.40
CA ARG A 3 51.55 -6.10 -3.77
C ARG A 3 50.42 -6.92 -4.40
N SER A 4 49.95 -7.93 -3.66
CA SER A 4 48.75 -8.69 -3.96
C SER A 4 47.50 -7.80 -3.85
N LYS A 5 46.77 -7.60 -4.96
CA LYS A 5 45.45 -6.95 -4.97
C LYS A 5 44.40 -7.98 -4.54
N ARG A 6 43.93 -7.88 -3.29
CA ARG A 6 42.72 -8.59 -2.83
C ARG A 6 41.50 -8.07 -3.60
N ARG A 7 40.97 -8.88 -4.53
CA ARG A 7 39.62 -8.73 -5.06
C ARG A 7 38.63 -8.96 -3.91
N ARG A 8 37.94 -7.91 -3.48
CA ARG A 8 36.73 -8.05 -2.66
C ARG A 8 35.61 -8.52 -3.59
N SER A 9 35.22 -9.78 -3.49
CA SER A 9 33.96 -10.27 -4.06
C SER A 9 32.83 -9.64 -3.25
N GLY A 10 32.21 -8.61 -3.81
CA GLY A 10 30.96 -8.07 -3.29
C GLY A 10 29.87 -9.13 -3.47
N ILE A 11 29.47 -9.76 -2.37
CA ILE A 11 28.22 -10.50 -2.33
C ILE A 11 27.13 -9.43 -2.41
N ALA A 12 26.43 -9.36 -3.53
CA ALA A 12 25.21 -8.56 -3.62
C ALA A 12 24.21 -9.18 -2.65
N ALA A 13 23.99 -8.54 -1.50
CA ALA A 13 22.96 -8.96 -0.56
C ALA A 13 21.60 -8.80 -1.27
N SER A 14 20.96 -9.91 -1.59
CA SER A 14 19.56 -9.94 -1.99
C SER A 14 18.74 -9.38 -0.83
N HIS A 15 18.33 -8.12 -0.92
CA HIS A 15 17.47 -7.50 0.08
C HIS A 15 16.05 -8.05 -0.09
N VAL A 16 15.78 -9.21 0.52
CA VAL A 16 14.42 -9.74 0.62
C VAL A 16 13.65 -8.81 1.55
N ARG A 17 12.60 -8.15 1.03
CA ARG A 17 11.72 -7.32 1.86
C ARG A 17 10.90 -8.20 2.80
N PRO A 18 10.80 -7.85 4.10
CA PRO A 18 9.96 -8.59 5.04
C PRO A 18 8.49 -8.52 4.64
N LYS A 19 7.76 -9.62 4.87
CA LYS A 19 6.30 -9.67 4.75
C LYS A 19 5.65 -8.97 5.95
N MET A 20 4.50 -8.35 5.73
CA MET A 20 3.70 -7.75 6.79
C MET A 20 2.99 -8.85 7.59
N ILE A 21 2.72 -8.58 8.88
CA ILE A 21 1.82 -9.41 9.67
C ILE A 21 0.38 -9.00 9.36
N PHE A 22 -0.58 -9.91 9.55
CA PHE A 22 -1.99 -9.62 9.31
C PHE A 22 -2.89 -10.02 10.48
N GLN A 23 -4.06 -9.40 10.54
CA GLN A 23 -5.19 -9.83 11.36
C GLN A 23 -6.49 -9.76 10.55
N PRO A 24 -7.33 -10.81 10.59
CA PRO A 24 -8.68 -10.72 10.07
C PRO A 24 -9.50 -9.78 10.96
N ILE A 25 -10.21 -8.85 10.35
CA ILE A 25 -11.04 -7.84 11.03
C ILE A 25 -12.34 -7.68 10.26
N LEU A 26 -13.36 -7.08 10.90
CA LEU A 26 -14.65 -6.74 10.30
C LEU A 26 -15.48 -7.95 9.80
N GLU A 27 -15.04 -8.62 8.75
CA GLU A 27 -15.70 -9.78 8.15
C GLU A 27 -14.73 -10.68 7.39
N ASP A 28 -15.25 -11.80 6.92
CA ASP A 28 -14.54 -12.83 6.18
C ASP A 28 -13.90 -12.29 4.90
N GLY A 29 -12.56 -12.27 4.84
CA GLY A 29 -11.80 -11.76 3.68
C GLY A 29 -11.30 -10.32 3.82
N VAL A 30 -11.60 -9.63 4.92
CA VAL A 30 -11.03 -8.32 5.24
C VAL A 30 -9.88 -8.49 6.23
N PHE A 31 -8.69 -8.01 5.85
CA PHE A 31 -7.48 -8.16 6.62
C PHE A 31 -6.81 -6.80 6.85
N ARG A 32 -6.40 -6.56 8.09
CA ARG A 32 -5.48 -5.49 8.45
C ARG A 32 -4.05 -6.00 8.33
N PHE A 33 -3.15 -5.17 7.80
CA PHE A 33 -1.73 -5.46 7.73
C PHE A 33 -0.90 -4.42 8.48
N ASP A 34 0.09 -4.89 9.24
CA ASP A 34 1.04 -4.03 9.96
C ASP A 34 2.48 -4.54 9.78
N CYS A 35 3.47 -3.67 9.91
CA CYS A 35 4.89 -4.03 9.78
C CYS A 35 5.37 -4.97 10.90
N SER A 36 4.82 -4.78 12.10
CA SER A 36 5.09 -5.60 13.28
C SER A 36 3.97 -5.45 14.31
N VAL A 37 3.97 -6.30 15.35
CA VAL A 37 3.02 -6.18 16.47
C VAL A 37 3.17 -4.82 17.16
N LYS A 38 4.41 -4.34 17.33
CA LYS A 38 4.70 -3.03 17.93
C LYS A 38 4.14 -1.89 17.09
N ASP A 39 4.29 -1.95 15.76
CA ASP A 39 3.76 -0.91 14.87
C ASP A 39 2.23 -0.89 14.87
N ARG A 40 1.60 -2.06 14.99
CA ARG A 40 0.14 -2.18 15.15
C ARG A 40 -0.36 -1.50 16.42
N GLU A 41 0.32 -1.74 17.54
CA GLU A 41 -0.01 -1.15 18.85
C GLU A 41 0.24 0.36 18.87
N ALA A 42 1.23 0.84 18.12
CA ALA A 42 1.54 2.27 17.98
C ALA A 42 0.69 2.99 16.92
N ALA A 43 -0.16 2.28 16.18
CA ALA A 43 -0.97 2.87 15.11
C ALA A 43 -1.96 3.90 15.65
N SER A 44 -2.08 5.03 14.96
CA SER A 44 -3.10 6.04 15.29
C SER A 44 -4.52 5.47 15.10
N PRO A 45 -5.54 6.03 15.79
CA PRO A 45 -6.93 5.66 15.54
C PRO A 45 -7.30 5.81 14.06
N SER A 46 -8.12 4.89 13.55
CA SER A 46 -8.61 4.95 12.18
C SER A 46 -9.69 5.99 12.02
N ILE A 47 -9.73 6.64 10.86
CA ILE A 47 -10.87 7.45 10.41
C ILE A 47 -11.65 6.77 9.26
N SER A 48 -11.23 5.58 8.85
CA SER A 48 -11.79 4.86 7.70
C SER A 48 -13.02 4.01 8.06
N PHE A 49 -13.37 3.95 9.35
CA PHE A 49 -14.45 3.12 9.89
C PHE A 49 -15.47 3.99 10.61
N LEU A 50 -16.75 3.61 10.53
CA LEU A 50 -17.81 4.26 11.30
C LEU A 50 -17.55 4.14 12.81
N ASN A 51 -17.12 2.96 13.25
CA ASN A 51 -16.58 2.72 14.58
C ASN A 51 -15.10 2.33 14.46
N GLY A 52 -14.20 3.24 14.85
CA GLY A 52 -12.76 3.01 14.74
C GLY A 52 -12.25 1.76 15.47
N LYS A 53 -12.98 1.27 16.49
CA LYS A 53 -12.63 0.04 17.21
C LYS A 53 -12.73 -1.21 16.36
N ASP A 54 -13.54 -1.19 15.30
CA ASP A 54 -13.75 -2.37 14.45
C ASP A 54 -12.45 -2.77 13.72
N ARG A 55 -11.59 -1.79 13.40
CA ARG A 55 -10.24 -2.03 12.85
C ARG A 55 -9.33 -2.76 13.84
N ASP A 56 -9.51 -2.52 15.13
CA ASP A 56 -8.65 -3.03 16.20
C ASP A 56 -9.24 -4.30 16.86
N THR A 57 -10.39 -4.81 16.35
CA THR A 57 -11.10 -5.97 16.90
C THR A 57 -10.97 -7.16 15.95
N PRO A 58 -10.08 -8.13 16.24
CA PRO A 58 -9.91 -9.30 15.40
C PRO A 58 -11.14 -10.20 15.41
N ILE A 59 -11.41 -10.85 14.29
CA ILE A 59 -12.44 -11.90 14.17
C ILE A 59 -11.78 -13.28 14.09
N SER A 60 -12.55 -14.33 14.35
CA SER A 60 -12.12 -15.71 14.11
C SER A 60 -12.52 -16.14 12.70
N THR A 61 -11.55 -16.54 11.88
CA THR A 61 -11.77 -17.07 10.54
C THR A 61 -10.63 -18.01 10.15
N GLU A 62 -10.94 -19.02 9.35
CA GLU A 62 -9.95 -19.92 8.75
C GLU A 62 -9.33 -19.31 7.47
N LYS A 63 -9.90 -18.21 6.96
CA LYS A 63 -9.40 -17.55 5.76
C LYS A 63 -8.08 -16.83 6.05
N VAL A 64 -7.15 -16.96 5.10
CA VAL A 64 -5.87 -16.26 5.09
C VAL A 64 -5.77 -15.37 3.86
N PRO A 65 -5.01 -14.27 3.90
CA PRO A 65 -4.88 -13.38 2.75
C PRO A 65 -4.14 -14.08 1.61
N VAL A 66 -4.74 -14.03 0.42
CA VAL A 66 -4.15 -14.56 -0.82
C VAL A 66 -2.88 -13.79 -1.19
N TYR A 67 -2.90 -12.47 -1.00
CA TYR A 67 -1.77 -11.59 -1.24
C TYR A 67 -1.22 -11.07 0.09
N ASN A 68 0.07 -11.30 0.33
CA ASN A 68 0.75 -10.80 1.53
C ASN A 68 1.74 -9.68 1.14
N PRO A 69 1.45 -8.42 1.50
CA PRO A 69 2.32 -7.30 1.19
C PRO A 69 3.69 -7.45 1.85
N THR A 70 4.70 -6.88 1.20
CA THR A 70 6.01 -6.64 1.82
C THR A 70 6.17 -5.16 2.13
N PHE A 71 7.03 -4.84 3.09
CA PHE A 71 7.28 -3.45 3.46
C PHE A 71 8.77 -3.12 3.52
N GLU A 72 9.05 -1.83 3.48
CA GLU A 72 10.37 -1.26 3.72
C GLU A 72 10.20 0.10 4.40
N ILE A 73 11.05 0.40 5.37
CA ILE A 73 11.12 1.74 5.98
C ILE A 73 12.34 2.47 5.41
N ARG A 74 12.13 3.60 4.73
CA ARG A 74 13.20 4.46 4.21
C ARG A 74 12.93 5.90 4.59
N LEU A 75 13.89 6.57 5.23
CA LEU A 75 13.79 8.01 5.55
C LEU A 75 12.44 8.37 6.21
N GLU A 76 12.02 7.57 7.20
CA GLU A 76 10.75 7.71 7.93
C GLU A 76 9.48 7.46 7.10
N GLN A 77 9.61 7.05 5.84
CA GLN A 77 8.50 6.64 4.99
C GLN A 77 8.36 5.11 5.02
N GLN A 78 7.11 4.65 5.18
CA GLN A 78 6.76 3.25 4.97
C GLN A 78 6.39 3.05 3.50
N ILE A 79 7.10 2.13 2.85
CA ILE A 79 6.84 1.71 1.47
C ILE A 79 6.24 0.31 1.54
N VAL A 80 5.00 0.15 1.09
CA VAL A 80 4.34 -1.15 0.99
C VAL A 80 4.31 -1.58 -0.48
N LYS A 81 4.67 -2.83 -0.74
CA LYS A 81 4.59 -3.44 -2.07
C LYS A 81 3.67 -4.65 -2.02
N LEU A 82 2.61 -4.62 -2.81
CA LEU A 82 1.74 -5.76 -3.08
C LEU A 82 1.95 -6.21 -4.53
N GLU A 83 2.29 -7.47 -4.73
CA GLU A 83 2.49 -8.03 -6.07
C GLU A 83 1.18 -8.65 -6.57
N LEU A 84 0.70 -8.16 -7.70
CA LEU A 84 -0.53 -8.63 -8.36
C LEU A 84 -0.19 -9.34 -9.67
N PRO A 85 -1.04 -10.27 -10.15
CA PRO A 85 -0.85 -10.93 -11.43
C PRO A 85 -0.71 -9.94 -12.59
N VAL A 86 0.14 -10.28 -13.56
CA VAL A 86 0.25 -9.52 -14.81
C VAL A 86 -1.10 -9.49 -15.52
N GLY A 87 -1.49 -8.31 -16.00
CA GLY A 87 -2.81 -8.07 -16.60
C GLY A 87 -3.86 -7.58 -15.59
N SER A 88 -3.51 -7.40 -14.32
CA SER A 88 -4.38 -6.69 -13.37
C SER A 88 -4.48 -5.21 -13.74
N SER A 89 -5.69 -4.67 -13.68
CA SER A 89 -5.96 -3.23 -13.88
C SER A 89 -6.33 -2.56 -12.56
N LEU A 90 -5.85 -1.33 -12.34
CA LEU A 90 -6.03 -0.59 -11.09
C LEU A 90 -6.99 0.59 -11.27
N TYR A 91 -7.79 0.87 -10.24
CA TYR A 91 -8.77 1.96 -10.19
C TYR A 91 -8.84 2.55 -8.78
N GLY A 92 -9.58 3.65 -8.58
CA GLY A 92 -9.79 4.25 -7.26
C GLY A 92 -9.04 5.58 -7.10
N THR A 93 -8.40 5.79 -5.94
CA THR A 93 -7.66 7.02 -5.54
C THR A 93 -8.48 8.30 -5.38
N GLY A 94 -9.80 8.26 -5.63
CA GLY A 94 -10.72 9.37 -5.37
C GLY A 94 -10.78 10.38 -6.50
N GLU A 95 -10.75 11.67 -6.15
CA GLU A 95 -10.79 12.78 -7.10
C GLU A 95 -9.41 12.99 -7.71
N VAL A 96 -9.23 12.55 -8.96
CA VAL A 96 -7.96 12.61 -9.68
C VAL A 96 -8.17 12.97 -11.14
N SER A 97 -7.14 13.57 -11.76
CA SER A 97 -7.17 13.91 -13.18
C SER A 97 -6.89 12.70 -14.07
N GLY A 98 -7.28 12.78 -15.35
CA GLY A 98 -6.94 11.77 -16.36
C GLY A 98 -7.89 10.55 -16.42
N GLN A 99 -7.44 9.49 -17.07
CA GLN A 99 -8.21 8.28 -17.38
C GLN A 99 -8.62 7.50 -16.14
N LEU A 100 -9.81 6.90 -16.13
CA LEU A 100 -10.33 6.14 -14.98
C LEU A 100 -9.36 5.07 -14.47
N GLU A 101 -8.73 4.34 -15.38
CA GLU A 101 -7.71 3.33 -15.06
C GLU A 101 -6.39 3.97 -14.59
N ARG A 102 -5.84 3.42 -13.52
CA ARG A 102 -4.66 3.91 -12.78
C ARG A 102 -3.45 3.00 -12.93
N THR A 103 -3.54 1.94 -13.72
CA THR A 103 -2.42 1.02 -13.96
C THR A 103 -1.21 1.77 -14.51
N GLY A 104 -0.08 1.69 -13.82
CA GLY A 104 1.16 2.38 -14.19
C GLY A 104 1.13 3.90 -14.03
N GLN A 105 0.09 4.45 -13.39
CA GLN A 105 -0.01 5.87 -13.08
C GLN A 105 0.47 6.13 -11.66
N ARG A 106 1.18 7.24 -11.49
CA ARG A 106 1.61 7.72 -10.17
C ARG A 106 0.64 8.77 -9.66
N VAL A 107 0.02 8.51 -8.52
CA VAL A 107 -0.97 9.39 -7.90
C VAL A 107 -0.53 9.75 -6.49
N PHE A 108 -0.71 11.02 -6.10
CA PHE A 108 -0.56 11.44 -4.72
C PHE A 108 -1.94 11.72 -4.14
N THR A 109 -2.26 11.09 -3.00
CA THR A 109 -3.43 11.48 -2.23
C THR A 109 -3.02 12.55 -1.24
N TRP A 110 -3.07 13.81 -1.70
CA TRP A 110 -2.74 14.97 -0.88
C TRP A 110 -3.52 16.21 -1.29
N ASN A 111 -4.42 16.71 -0.44
CA ASN A 111 -5.27 17.85 -0.79
C ASN A 111 -4.42 19.08 -1.16
N THR A 112 -4.66 19.61 -2.34
CA THR A 112 -4.02 20.82 -2.88
C THR A 112 -5.08 21.72 -3.49
N ASP A 113 -4.93 23.04 -3.35
CA ASP A 113 -5.74 23.96 -4.15
C ASP A 113 -5.31 23.88 -5.63
N ALA A 114 -6.18 23.27 -6.44
CA ALA A 114 -5.91 22.92 -7.84
C ALA A 114 -6.79 23.72 -8.82
N TRP A 115 -6.83 25.05 -8.67
CA TRP A 115 -7.60 25.90 -9.56
C TRP A 115 -7.14 25.75 -11.02
N GLY A 116 -8.10 25.54 -11.94
CA GLY A 116 -7.81 25.36 -13.37
C GLY A 116 -7.07 24.05 -13.69
N TYR A 117 -7.26 23.00 -12.88
CA TYR A 117 -6.60 21.70 -13.09
C TYR A 117 -6.86 21.12 -14.49
N GLY A 118 -5.89 20.36 -14.98
CA GLY A 118 -5.96 19.61 -16.22
C GLY A 118 -5.45 18.19 -16.05
N SER A 119 -5.33 17.46 -17.16
CA SER A 119 -4.98 16.03 -17.16
C SER A 119 -3.60 15.70 -16.56
N GLY A 120 -2.72 16.68 -16.37
CA GLY A 120 -1.37 16.49 -15.80
C GLY A 120 -1.28 16.65 -14.28
N ASN A 121 -2.37 17.06 -13.60
CA ASN A 121 -2.37 17.24 -12.16
C ASN A 121 -2.36 15.87 -11.44
N THR A 122 -1.44 15.69 -10.50
CA THR A 122 -1.22 14.41 -9.79
C THR A 122 -1.92 14.32 -8.43
N SER A 123 -2.55 15.41 -7.99
CA SER A 123 -3.43 15.50 -6.83
C SER A 123 -4.41 16.67 -6.99
N LEU A 124 -5.58 16.60 -6.33
CA LEU A 124 -6.66 17.58 -6.39
C LEU A 124 -7.17 17.92 -4.97
N TYR A 125 -8.48 18.14 -4.80
CA TYR A 125 -9.06 18.66 -3.56
C TYR A 125 -9.41 17.57 -2.55
N GLN A 126 -9.55 16.31 -2.99
CA GLN A 126 -9.87 15.17 -2.14
C GLN A 126 -8.79 14.06 -2.21
N SER A 127 -8.56 13.39 -1.07
CA SER A 127 -7.57 12.32 -0.94
C SER A 127 -8.23 11.04 -0.45
N HIS A 128 -8.37 10.05 -1.34
CA HIS A 128 -8.93 8.75 -0.96
C HIS A 128 -7.85 7.66 -1.17
N PRO A 129 -7.05 7.29 -0.16
CA PRO A 129 -5.91 6.38 -0.28
C PRO A 129 -6.33 4.90 -0.40
N TRP A 130 -7.17 4.59 -1.38
CA TRP A 130 -7.62 3.23 -1.69
C TRP A 130 -7.52 2.92 -3.19
N VAL A 131 -7.35 1.64 -3.49
CA VAL A 131 -7.23 1.08 -4.83
C VAL A 131 -8.18 -0.10 -4.97
N LEU A 132 -8.88 -0.16 -6.09
CA LEU A 132 -9.54 -1.37 -6.59
C LEU A 132 -8.63 -2.00 -7.64
N ALA A 133 -8.18 -3.22 -7.41
CA ALA A 133 -7.56 -4.04 -8.43
C ALA A 133 -8.59 -4.99 -9.03
N VAL A 134 -8.67 -5.05 -10.36
CA VAL A 134 -9.40 -6.09 -11.09
C VAL A 134 -8.37 -7.04 -11.67
N LEU A 135 -8.44 -8.30 -11.25
CA LEU A 135 -7.51 -9.35 -11.66
C LEU A 135 -7.82 -9.85 -13.08
N PRO A 136 -6.89 -10.55 -13.76
CA PRO A 136 -7.16 -11.16 -15.06
C PRO A 136 -8.32 -12.17 -15.06
N SER A 137 -8.64 -12.75 -13.90
CA SER A 137 -9.80 -13.62 -13.70
C SER A 137 -11.13 -12.87 -13.68
N GLY A 138 -11.12 -11.54 -13.58
CA GLY A 138 -12.28 -10.68 -13.36
C GLY A 138 -12.63 -10.44 -11.88
N GLU A 139 -11.90 -11.08 -10.95
CA GLU A 139 -12.09 -10.89 -9.52
C GLU A 139 -11.59 -9.50 -9.05
N GLY A 140 -12.30 -8.91 -8.08
CA GLY A 140 -11.95 -7.63 -7.49
C GLY A 140 -11.20 -7.78 -6.16
N LEU A 141 -10.19 -6.94 -5.94
CA LEU A 141 -9.46 -6.81 -4.68
C LEU A 141 -9.41 -5.34 -4.26
N GLY A 142 -9.89 -5.04 -3.06
CA GLY A 142 -9.78 -3.71 -2.44
C GLY A 142 -8.53 -3.58 -1.58
N ILE A 143 -7.82 -2.46 -1.71
CA ILE A 143 -6.65 -2.11 -0.90
C ILE A 143 -6.88 -0.71 -0.35
N LEU A 144 -6.81 -0.55 0.96
CA LEU A 144 -6.94 0.74 1.64
C LEU A 144 -5.69 0.99 2.48
N ALA A 145 -5.00 2.09 2.22
CA ALA A 145 -3.99 2.61 3.14
C ALA A 145 -4.69 3.50 4.18
N ASP A 146 -4.87 2.97 5.39
CA ASP A 146 -5.53 3.68 6.50
C ASP A 146 -4.63 4.79 7.06
N THR A 147 -4.57 5.93 6.36
CA THR A 147 -3.71 7.06 6.71
C THR A 147 -4.34 8.38 6.30
N THR A 148 -4.12 9.42 7.12
CA THR A 148 -4.40 10.82 6.78
C THR A 148 -3.16 11.56 6.28
N ARG A 149 -1.99 10.91 6.32
CA ARG A 149 -0.73 11.47 5.83
C ARG A 149 -0.71 11.42 4.32
N ARG A 150 0.10 12.28 3.70
CA ARG A 150 0.42 12.21 2.27
C ARG A 150 0.82 10.78 1.90
N CYS A 151 0.07 10.20 0.98
CA CYS A 151 0.31 8.85 0.46
C CYS A 151 0.57 8.92 -1.06
N GLU A 152 1.44 8.04 -1.51
CA GLU A 152 1.79 7.87 -2.93
C GLU A 152 1.35 6.46 -3.35
N VAL A 153 0.63 6.39 -4.47
CA VAL A 153 0.15 5.15 -5.08
C VAL A 153 0.80 5.02 -6.47
N LEU A 154 1.31 3.82 -6.75
CA LEU A 154 2.06 3.44 -7.95
C LEU A 154 1.47 2.19 -8.61
#